data_AF-A0A1F9WX22-F1
#
_entry.id   AF-A0A1F9WX22-F1
#
_cell.length_a   1.000
_cell.length_b   1.000
_cell.length_c   1.000
_cell.angle_alpha   90.00
_cell.angle_beta   90.00
_cell.angle_gamma   90.00
#
_symmetry.space_group_name_H-M   'P 1'
#
loop_
_entity.id
_entity.type
_entity.pdbx_description
1 polymer ?
#
loop_
_entity_poly.entity_id
_entity_poly.type
_entity_poly.pdbx_seq_one_letter_code
_entity_poly.pdbx_strand_id
1 'polypeptide(L)'
;MAETARNWEKIRTWDSCQSEGYGRVAGGANPRKTKGERLRNLYQCKLVWRPENFGIYACTGCGRCIEVCQGKIDIRKSIQKLGKK
;
A
#
# COMPACT_ATOMS: atom_id res chain seq x y z
N MET A 1 -48.12 -15.00 1.48
CA MET A 1 -46.96 -15.14 0.56
C MET A 1 -45.77 -14.46 1.24
N ALA A 2 -44.97 -15.23 1.97
CA ALA A 2 -43.78 -14.74 2.68
C ALA A 2 -42.56 -15.01 1.80
N GLU A 3 -42.21 -14.04 0.95
CA GLU A 3 -41.05 -14.15 0.05
C GLU A 3 -39.75 -13.78 0.80
N THR A 4 -39.00 -14.84 1.16
CA THR A 4 -37.53 -14.89 1.31
C THR A 4 -36.82 -13.71 1.99
N ALA A 5 -36.56 -13.86 3.29
CA ALA A 5 -35.48 -13.13 3.96
C ALA A 5 -34.13 -13.55 3.35
N ARG A 6 -33.58 -12.75 2.44
CA ARG A 6 -32.21 -12.94 1.93
C ARG A 6 -31.23 -12.70 3.08
N ASN A 7 -30.57 -13.77 3.55
CA ASN A 7 -29.46 -13.67 4.48
C ASN A 7 -28.26 -13.02 3.78
N TRP A 8 -27.97 -11.77 4.11
CA TRP A 8 -26.77 -11.06 3.64
C TRP A 8 -25.70 -11.09 4.74
N GLU A 9 -24.52 -11.61 4.42
CA GLU A 9 -23.37 -11.61 5.34
C GLU A 9 -22.41 -10.46 5.02
N LYS A 10 -21.99 -9.73 6.05
CA LYS A 10 -20.97 -8.68 5.92
C LYS A 10 -19.60 -9.30 6.21
N ILE A 11 -18.79 -9.48 5.16
CA ILE A 11 -17.42 -9.97 5.28
C ILE A 11 -16.46 -8.77 5.39
N ARG A 12 -15.51 -8.85 6.31
CA ARG A 12 -14.37 -7.92 6.40
C ARG A 12 -13.10 -8.64 5.97
N THR A 13 -12.35 -8.02 5.10
CA THR A 13 -11.04 -8.51 4.65
C THR A 13 -9.97 -7.47 4.92
N TRP A 14 -8.75 -7.93 5.22
CA TRP A 14 -7.59 -7.06 5.30
C TRP A 14 -7.19 -6.63 3.90
N ASP A 15 -6.97 -5.32 3.72
CA ASP A 15 -6.46 -4.77 2.47
C ASP A 15 -5.20 -3.93 2.70
N SER A 16 -4.42 -3.77 1.64
CA SER A 16 -3.15 -3.06 1.64
C SER A 16 -3.03 -2.19 0.40
N CYS A 17 -2.33 -1.08 0.50
CA CYS A 17 -2.02 -0.24 -0.66
C CYS A 17 -1.14 -0.95 -1.72
N GLN A 18 -0.58 -2.12 -1.38
CA GLN A 18 0.13 -3.01 -2.31
C GLN A 18 -0.80 -3.92 -3.12
N SER A 19 -2.04 -4.10 -2.67
CA SER A 19 -3.07 -4.85 -3.39
C SER A 19 -3.42 -4.14 -4.69
N GLU A 20 -3.74 -4.91 -5.72
CA GLU A 20 -4.16 -4.33 -7.00
C GLU A 20 -5.48 -3.55 -6.87
N GLY A 21 -6.41 -4.06 -6.05
CA GLY A 21 -7.73 -3.45 -5.85
C GLY A 21 -7.69 -2.06 -5.23
N TYR A 22 -6.73 -1.79 -4.34
CA TYR A 22 -6.67 -0.55 -3.56
C TYR A 22 -6.66 0.73 -4.43
N GLY A 23 -5.95 0.68 -5.57
CA GLY A 23 -5.85 1.83 -6.48
C GLY A 23 -6.96 1.90 -7.53
N ARG A 24 -7.83 0.89 -7.64
CA ARG A 24 -8.79 0.78 -8.73
C ARG A 24 -9.92 1.79 -8.53
N VAL A 25 -10.18 2.62 -9.54
CA VAL A 25 -11.28 3.60 -9.53
C VAL A 25 -12.55 2.99 -10.14
N ALA A 26 -13.71 3.63 -9.92
CA ALA A 26 -15.01 3.14 -10.38
C ALA A 26 -15.08 2.88 -11.90
N GLY A 27 -14.31 3.64 -12.71
CA GLY A 27 -14.18 3.41 -14.16
C GLY A 27 -13.27 2.23 -14.56
N GLY A 28 -12.84 1.39 -13.61
CA GLY A 28 -11.99 0.22 -13.85
C GLY A 28 -10.50 0.54 -14.07
N ALA A 29 -10.15 1.81 -14.30
CA ALA A 29 -8.76 2.25 -14.36
C ALA A 29 -8.05 2.06 -13.02
N ASN A 30 -6.73 1.87 -13.08
CA ASN A 30 -5.87 1.83 -11.91
C ASN A 30 -4.61 2.65 -12.22
N PRO A 31 -4.31 3.71 -11.47
CA PRO A 31 -3.13 4.55 -11.71
C PRO A 31 -1.82 3.86 -11.29
N ARG A 32 -1.89 2.72 -10.59
CA ARG A 32 -0.72 1.95 -10.13
C ARG A 32 -0.90 0.47 -10.48
N LYS A 33 -0.89 0.17 -11.79
CA LYS A 33 -1.18 -1.18 -12.32
C LYS A 33 -0.09 -2.19 -11.95
N THR A 34 1.16 -1.77 -11.93
CA THR A 34 2.29 -2.67 -11.69
C THR A 34 2.63 -2.78 -10.19
N LYS A 35 3.24 -3.91 -9.81
CA LYS A 35 3.75 -4.11 -8.44
C LYS A 35 4.81 -3.05 -8.08
N GLY A 36 5.66 -2.66 -9.04
CA GLY A 36 6.70 -1.65 -8.84
C GLY A 36 6.15 -0.26 -8.52
N GLU A 37 5.10 0.17 -9.22
CA GLU A 37 4.43 1.45 -8.94
C GLU A 37 3.79 1.48 -7.55
N ARG A 38 3.18 0.36 -7.14
CA ARG A 38 2.61 0.24 -5.78
C ARG A 38 3.70 0.26 -4.72
N LEU A 39 4.82 -0.44 -4.93
CA LEU A 39 5.96 -0.41 -4.00
C LEU A 39 6.57 0.99 -3.90
N ARG A 40 6.74 1.68 -5.05
CA ARG A 40 7.19 3.07 -5.09
C ARG A 40 6.28 3.97 -4.26
N ASN A 41 4.96 3.80 -4.40
CA ASN A 41 3.98 4.56 -3.62
C ASN A 41 4.13 4.33 -2.10
N LEU A 42 4.35 3.09 -1.66
CA LEU A 42 4.61 2.78 -0.24
C LEU A 42 5.81 3.57 0.30
N TYR A 43 6.89 3.67 -0.48
CA TYR A 43 8.11 4.35 -0.06
C TYR A 43 7.89 5.87 -0.05
N GLN A 44 7.30 6.41 -1.11
CA GLN A 44 7.02 7.85 -1.23
C GLN A 44 6.05 8.34 -0.16
N CYS A 45 4.99 7.59 0.15
CA CYS A 45 4.08 7.91 1.25
C CYS A 45 4.77 7.94 2.62
N LYS A 46 5.96 7.34 2.77
CA LYS A 46 6.71 7.36 4.03
C LYS A 46 7.79 8.44 4.07
N LEU A 47 8.46 8.67 2.94
CA LEU A 47 9.73 9.39 2.87
C LEU A 47 9.67 10.69 2.06
N VAL A 48 8.64 10.89 1.23
CA VAL A 48 8.55 12.03 0.30
C VAL A 48 7.27 12.81 0.59
N TRP A 49 6.10 12.22 0.36
CA TRP A 49 4.82 12.92 0.46
C TRP A 49 4.48 13.39 1.87
N ARG A 50 4.90 12.65 2.89
CA ARG A 50 4.61 13.03 4.28
C ARG A 50 5.50 14.20 4.75
N PRO A 51 6.81 14.18 4.48
CA PRO A 51 7.65 15.37 4.69
C PRO A 51 7.20 16.58 3.88
N GLU A 52 6.88 16.42 2.60
CA GLU A 52 6.47 17.53 1.73
C GLU A 52 5.15 18.17 2.19
N ASN A 53 4.16 17.36 2.59
CA ASN A 53 2.85 17.88 2.96
C ASN A 53 2.73 18.29 4.43
N PHE A 54 3.51 17.68 5.33
CA PHE A 54 3.32 17.83 6.78
C PHE A 54 4.61 18.10 7.56
N GLY A 55 5.77 18.19 6.90
CA GLY A 55 7.07 18.40 7.55
C GLY A 55 7.56 17.20 8.38
N ILE A 56 6.89 16.05 8.31
CA ILE A 56 7.21 14.87 9.13
C ILE A 56 7.47 13.63 8.28
N TYR A 57 8.49 12.86 8.65
CA TYR A 57 8.68 11.52 8.11
C TYR A 57 7.65 10.56 8.72
N ALA A 58 6.94 9.82 7.88
CA ALA A 58 6.03 8.77 8.36
C ALA A 58 6.74 7.41 8.54
N CYS A 59 8.01 7.31 8.14
CA CYS A 59 8.85 6.18 8.52
C CYS A 59 9.46 6.40 9.91
N THR A 60 9.07 5.58 10.88
CA THR A 60 9.64 5.61 12.24
C THR A 60 10.64 4.47 12.49
N GLY A 61 11.02 3.70 11.46
CA GLY A 61 11.91 2.55 11.62
C GLY A 61 11.27 1.28 12.20
N CYS A 62 9.94 1.24 12.37
CA CYS A 62 9.22 0.11 13.00
C CYS A 62 9.32 -1.27 12.31
N GLY A 63 10.00 -1.42 11.18
CA GLY A 63 10.26 -2.72 10.55
C GLY A 63 9.07 -3.42 9.87
N ARG A 64 7.81 -3.07 10.20
CA ARG A 64 6.59 -3.75 9.70
C ARG A 64 6.54 -3.93 8.18
N CYS A 65 7.03 -2.96 7.41
CA CYS A 65 7.03 -3.05 5.95
C CYS A 65 7.96 -4.13 5.38
N ILE A 66 8.99 -4.55 6.14
CA ILE A 66 9.90 -5.63 5.76
C ILE A 66 9.29 -6.98 6.15
N GLU A 67 8.75 -7.08 7.36
CA GLU A 67 8.15 -8.30 7.91
C GLU A 67 6.97 -8.80 7.05
N VAL A 68 6.06 -7.90 6.66
CA VAL A 68 4.87 -8.25 5.87
C VAL A 68 5.15 -8.36 4.37
N CYS A 69 6.38 -8.11 3.92
CA CYS A 69 6.69 -8.07 2.50
C CYS A 69 6.75 -9.47 1.89
N GLN A 70 5.77 -9.80 1.05
CA GLN A 70 5.75 -11.06 0.29
C GLN A 70 6.99 -11.23 -0.61
N GLY A 71 7.59 -10.13 -1.08
CA GLY A 71 8.79 -10.13 -1.91
C GLY A 71 10.11 -10.14 -1.15
N LYS A 72 10.08 -10.19 0.19
CA LYS A 72 11.29 -10.12 1.06
C LYS A 72 12.18 -8.90 0.74
N ILE A 73 11.56 -7.79 0.38
CA ILE A 73 12.26 -6.55 0.02
C ILE A 73 12.57 -5.76 1.29
N ASP A 74 13.82 -5.34 1.42
CA ASP A 74 14.28 -4.48 2.53
C ASP A 74 14.39 -3.02 2.07
N ILE A 75 13.49 -2.18 2.59
CA ILE A 75 13.46 -0.75 2.30
C ILE A 75 14.77 -0.04 2.63
N ARG A 76 15.49 -0.48 3.68
CA ARG A 76 16.78 0.11 4.08
C ARG A 76 17.82 -0.10 3.00
N LYS A 77 17.91 -1.33 2.48
CA LYS A 77 18.83 -1.69 1.39
C LYS A 77 18.49 -0.91 0.13
N SER A 78 17.20 -0.78 -0.21
CA SER A 78 16.77 0.00 -1.37
C SER A 78 17.19 1.47 -1.27
N ILE A 79 16.94 2.12 -0.11
CA ILE A 79 17.29 3.53 0.10
C ILE A 79 18.80 3.73 0.10
N GLN A 80 19.56 2.87 0.80
CA GLN A 80 21.02 2.95 0.82
C GLN A 80 21.61 2.83 -0.59
N LYS A 81 21.07 1.93 -1.43
CA LYS A 81 21.51 1.79 -2.82
C LYS A 81 21.22 3.04 -3.66
N LEU A 82 20.11 3.74 -3.40
CA LEU A 82 19.75 4.98 -4.09
C LEU A 82 20.54 6.20 -3.57
N GLY A 83 20.91 6.22 -2.29
CA GLY A 83 21.64 7.31 -1.65
C GLY A 83 23.16 7.28 -1.87
N LYS A 84 23.72 6.12 -2.25
CA LYS A 84 25.10 6.01 -2.73
C LYS A 84 25.17 6.54 -4.16
N LYS A 85 25.32 7.85 -4.28
CA LYS A 85 25.82 8.50 -5.50
C LYS A 85 27.34 8.53 -5.46
#